data_AF-A0A3D6C4P7-F1
#
_entry.id   AF-A0A3D6C4P7-F1
#
_cell.length_a   1.000
_cell.length_b   1.000
_cell.length_c   1.000
_cell.angle_alpha   90.00
_cell.angle_beta   90.00
_cell.angle_gamma   90.00
#
_symmetry.space_group_name_H-M   'P 1'
#
loop_
_entity.id
_entity.type
_entity.pdbx_description
1 polymer ?
#
loop_
_entity_poly.entity_id
_entity_poly.type
_entity_poly.pdbx_seq_one_letter_code
_entity_poly.pdbx_strand_id
1 'polypeptide(L)' 'PVVAAPWSPGATKTNIGNYAALTDSCTCTCSYGGTISITYAGQVTVSAS' A
#
# COMPACT_ATOMS: atom_id res chain seq x y z
N PRO A 1 3.74 11.62 12.27
CA PRO A 1 2.90 10.85 11.31
C PRO A 1 2.13 9.73 12.01
N VAL A 2 0.86 9.96 12.33
CA VAL A 2 -0.05 8.91 12.84
C VAL A 2 -0.93 8.48 11.67
N VAL A 3 -0.82 7.23 11.25
CA VAL A 3 -1.66 6.65 10.19
C VAL A 3 -3.09 6.60 10.73
N ALA A 4 -3.97 7.49 10.23
CA ALA A 4 -5.35 7.60 10.71
C ALA A 4 -6.30 6.67 9.94
N ALA A 5 -5.98 6.42 8.66
CA ALA A 5 -6.82 5.71 7.73
C ALA A 5 -6.12 4.44 7.19
N PRO A 6 -6.88 3.41 6.77
CA PRO A 6 -6.30 2.27 6.07
C PRO A 6 -5.62 2.73 4.77
N TRP A 7 -4.62 1.96 4.35
CA TRP A 7 -3.94 2.20 3.08
C TRP A 7 -4.90 1.90 1.92
N SER A 8 -4.89 2.78 0.92
CA SER A 8 -5.78 2.72 -0.25
C SER A 8 -4.96 2.88 -1.53
N PRO A 9 -5.31 2.19 -2.64
CA PRO A 9 -6.48 1.32 -2.84
C PRO A 9 -6.34 -0.12 -2.32
N GLY A 10 -5.13 -0.56 -1.98
CA GLY A 10 -4.84 -1.97 -1.71
C GLY A 10 -4.76 -2.81 -3.00
N ALA A 11 -4.18 -4.00 -2.91
CA ALA A 11 -4.11 -4.96 -4.00
C ALA A 11 -5.50 -5.49 -4.37
N THR A 12 -5.73 -5.74 -5.66
CA THR A 12 -7.03 -6.19 -6.18
C THR A 12 -7.27 -7.70 -6.04
N LYS A 13 -6.20 -8.50 -5.97
CA LYS A 13 -6.28 -9.98 -5.91
C LYS A 13 -5.64 -10.60 -4.67
N THR A 14 -4.62 -9.96 -4.12
CA THR A 14 -3.78 -10.55 -3.09
C THR A 14 -4.18 -10.01 -1.73
N ASN A 15 -4.49 -10.90 -0.80
CA ASN A 15 -4.84 -10.57 0.57
C ASN A 15 -3.81 -11.16 1.54
N ILE A 16 -3.51 -10.44 2.60
CA ILE A 16 -2.72 -10.90 3.74
C ILE A 16 -3.68 -11.00 4.93
N GLY A 17 -4.16 -12.21 5.20
CA GLY A 17 -5.28 -12.42 6.12
C GLY A 17 -6.55 -11.75 5.60
N ASN A 18 -7.17 -10.91 6.43
CA ASN A 18 -8.42 -10.23 6.09
C ASN A 18 -8.23 -8.87 5.40
N TYR A 19 -7.00 -8.48 5.06
CA TYR A 19 -6.67 -7.19 4.46
C TYR A 19 -6.08 -7.36 3.06
N ALA A 20 -6.35 -6.40 2.17
CA ALA A 20 -5.68 -6.33 0.88
C ALA A 20 -4.17 -6.09 1.08
N ALA A 21 -3.33 -6.76 0.30
CA ALA A 21 -1.89 -6.55 0.33
C ALA A 21 -1.55 -5.12 -0.12
N LEU A 22 -0.45 -4.57 0.39
CA LEU A 22 0.03 -3.24 -0.02
C LEU A 22 0.83 -3.35 -1.32
N THR A 23 0.64 -2.36 -2.20
CA THR A 23 1.41 -2.17 -3.44
C THR A 23 2.11 -0.83 -3.39
N ASP A 24 3.06 -0.61 -4.30
CA ASP A 24 3.72 0.67 -4.54
C ASP A 24 2.74 1.83 -4.82
N SER A 25 1.56 1.53 -5.37
CA SER A 25 0.48 2.50 -5.57
C SER A 25 -0.33 2.85 -4.32
N CYS A 26 -0.10 2.18 -3.18
CA CYS A 26 -0.85 2.44 -1.96
C CYS A 26 -0.38 3.70 -1.23
N THR A 27 -1.34 4.46 -0.72
CA THR A 27 -1.10 5.65 0.12
C THR A 27 -1.94 5.60 1.38
N CYS A 28 -1.52 6.30 2.44
CA CYS A 28 -2.36 6.52 3.62
C CYS A 28 -2.33 7.98 4.10
N THR A 29 -3.46 8.45 4.61
CA THR A 29 -3.60 9.79 5.15
C THR A 29 -3.20 9.82 6.62
N CYS A 30 -2.28 10.73 6.96
CA CYS A 30 -1.88 11.01 8.33
C CYS A 30 -2.95 11.81 9.08
N SER A 31 -3.07 11.58 10.38
CA SER A 31 -3.99 12.29 11.28
C SER A 31 -3.77 13.81 11.30
N TYR A 32 -2.59 14.28 10.89
CA TYR A 32 -2.22 15.69 10.83
C TYR A 32 -2.27 16.28 9.42
N GLY A 33 -2.98 15.65 8.47
CA GLY A 33 -3.25 16.24 7.14
C GLY A 33 -2.17 16.03 6.08
N GLY A 34 -1.28 15.04 6.25
CA GLY A 34 -0.30 14.64 5.24
C GLY A 34 -0.63 13.29 4.58
N THR A 35 0.13 12.92 3.54
CA THR A 35 0.02 11.61 2.87
C THR A 35 1.34 10.86 2.97
N ILE A 36 1.29 9.59 3.34
CA ILE A 36 2.43 8.66 3.27
C ILE A 36 2.26 7.83 2.01
N SER A 37 3.33 7.74 1.22
CA SER A 37 3.42 6.92 0.01
C SER A 37 4.57 5.92 0.12
N ILE A 38 4.46 4.83 -0.64
CA ILE A 38 5.51 3.82 -0.77
C ILE A 38 6.42 4.24 -1.92
N THR A 39 7.69 4.54 -1.63
CA THR A 39 8.67 4.96 -2.65
C THR A 39 9.33 3.78 -3.35
N TYR A 40 9.49 2.66 -2.64
CA TYR A 40 10.02 1.42 -3.20
C TYR A 40 9.34 0.24 -2.50
N ALA A 41 8.58 -0.54 -3.26
CA ALA A 41 8.01 -1.78 -2.76
C ALA A 41 9.04 -2.91 -2.90
N GLY A 42 9.24 -3.70 -1.84
CA GLY A 42 10.17 -4.83 -1.87
C GLY A 42 9.71 -6.00 -2.76
N GLN A 43 8.45 -5.98 -3.22
CA GLN A 43 7.93 -6.94 -4.20
C GLN A 43 8.29 -6.47 -5.62
N VAL A 44 8.84 -7.37 -6.42
CA VAL A 44 9.16 -7.11 -7.83
C VAL A 44 8.34 -8.03 -8.72
N THR A 45 7.78 -7.48 -9.79
CA THR A 45 7.11 -8.27 -10.82
C THR A 45 8.17 -9.02 -11.62
N VAL A 46 8.07 -10.35 -11.67
CA VAL A 46 8.90 -11.18 -12.53
C VAL A 46 8.18 -11.39 -13.85
N SER A 47 8.70 -10.81 -14.93
CA SER A 47 8.24 -11.09 -16.30
C SER A 47 9.07 -12.25 -16.86
N ALA A 48 8.43 -13.36 -17.22
CA ALA A 48 9.09 -14.45 -17.93
C ALA A 48 9.00 -14.20 -19.44
N SER A 49 10.15 -14.27 -20.14
CA SER A 49 10.27 -14.13 -21.60
C SER A 49 10.14 -15.47 -22.31
#